data_AF-A0A9Q3BFI2-F1
#
_entry.id   AF-A0A9Q3BFI2-F1
#
_cell.length_a   1.000
_cell.length_b   1.000
_cell.length_c   1.000
_cell.angle_alpha   90.00
_cell.angle_beta   90.00
_cell.angle_gamma   90.00
#
_symmetry.space_group_name_H-M   'P 1'
#
loop_
_entity.id
_entity.type
_entity.pdbx_description
1 polymer ?
#
loop_
_entity_poly.entity_id
_entity_poly.type
_entity_poly.pdbx_seq_one_letter_code
_entity_poly.pdbx_strand_id
1 'polypeptide(L)'
;MNSFLGENAIYARDIPKREEWPTFTGEGEYIHIEFIRAIDIPQGDFHIPDEMMVGKLHYSFTGTAKKWSHKMRQEHGKHDWLWWKSEIITKWANNSWRF
;
A
#
# COMPACT_ATOMS: atom_id res chain seq x y z
N MET A 1 17.92 11.09 -33.00
CA MET A 1 18.64 10.74 -31.76
C MET A 1 17.85 11.32 -30.59
N ASN A 2 17.71 10.52 -29.55
CA ASN A 2 16.77 10.64 -28.44
C ASN A 2 16.93 11.91 -27.58
N SER A 3 15.81 12.46 -27.11
CA SER A 3 15.69 12.95 -25.72
C SER A 3 14.21 13.14 -25.32
N PHE A 4 13.46 12.04 -25.21
CA PHE A 4 12.20 11.98 -24.45
C PHE A 4 12.51 11.47 -23.04
N LEU A 5 13.07 12.32 -22.18
CA LEU A 5 13.12 12.09 -20.75
C LEU A 5 13.08 13.46 -20.09
N GLY A 6 11.96 13.83 -19.47
CA GLY A 6 11.88 15.16 -18.86
C GLY A 6 10.66 15.51 -18.05
N GLU A 7 9.65 14.65 -17.90
CA GLU A 7 8.54 14.89 -16.96
C GLU A 7 8.19 13.54 -16.34
N ASN A 8 8.10 13.48 -15.00
CA ASN A 8 7.85 12.29 -14.17
C ASN A 8 9.06 11.43 -13.73
N ALA A 9 10.23 12.03 -13.52
CA ALA A 9 11.25 11.36 -12.71
C ALA A 9 10.95 11.60 -11.22
N ILE A 10 10.27 10.66 -10.57
CA ILE A 10 10.13 10.65 -9.12
C ILE A 10 11.53 10.49 -8.55
N TYR A 11 12.08 11.54 -7.93
CA TYR A 11 13.40 11.45 -7.35
C TYR A 11 13.30 10.54 -6.13
N ALA A 12 14.17 9.53 -6.03
CA ALA A 12 14.17 8.57 -4.93
C ALA A 12 14.25 9.20 -3.52
N ARG A 13 14.64 10.48 -3.43
CA ARG A 13 14.65 11.29 -2.20
C ARG A 13 13.27 11.73 -1.71
N ASP A 14 12.28 11.80 -2.61
CA ASP A 14 10.92 12.29 -2.31
C ASP A 14 9.98 11.12 -1.97
N ILE A 15 10.44 9.89 -2.14
CA ILE A 15 9.69 8.69 -1.75
C ILE A 15 9.93 8.44 -0.26
N PRO A 16 8.86 8.39 0.56
CA PRO A 16 9.01 8.18 2.00
C PRO A 16 9.85 6.93 2.31
N LYS A 17 10.76 7.06 3.26
CA LYS A 17 11.61 5.96 3.72
C LYS A 17 10.76 4.89 4.39
N ARG A 18 11.27 3.66 4.46
CA ARG A 18 10.51 2.53 4.99
C ARG A 18 9.99 2.79 6.42
N GLU A 19 10.75 3.52 7.21
CA GLU A 19 10.44 3.86 8.60
C GLU A 19 9.27 4.85 8.73
N GLU A 20 8.96 5.58 7.65
CA GLU A 20 7.86 6.54 7.57
C GLU A 20 6.57 5.88 7.08
N TRP A 21 6.63 4.61 6.68
CA TRP A 21 5.45 3.85 6.25
C TRP A 21 4.69 3.31 7.45
N PRO A 22 3.35 3.29 7.37
CA PRO A 22 2.53 2.76 8.45
C PRO A 22 2.77 1.26 8.62
N THR A 23 2.62 0.78 9.86
CA THR A 23 2.62 -0.64 10.20
C THR A 23 1.19 -1.14 10.41
N PHE A 24 0.86 -2.32 9.89
CA PHE A 24 -0.47 -2.91 10.01
C PHE A 24 -0.39 -4.36 10.47
N THR A 25 -0.93 -4.62 11.67
CA THR A 25 -0.96 -5.95 12.30
C THR A 25 -2.19 -6.76 11.90
N GLY A 26 -3.30 -6.06 11.59
CA GLY A 26 -4.62 -6.66 11.37
C GLY A 26 -5.30 -7.16 12.65
N GLU A 27 -4.85 -6.72 13.83
CA GLU A 27 -5.35 -7.12 15.15
C GLU A 27 -5.62 -5.88 16.02
N GLY A 28 -6.78 -5.82 16.70
CA GLY A 28 -7.21 -4.70 17.57
C GLY A 28 -8.27 -3.79 16.92
N GLU A 29 -8.55 -2.62 17.51
CA GLU A 29 -9.40 -1.56 16.94
C GLU A 29 -8.71 -0.82 15.78
N TYR A 30 -7.95 -1.53 14.97
CA TYR A 30 -7.20 -0.91 13.88
C TYR A 30 -8.14 -0.41 12.79
N ILE A 31 -8.03 0.89 12.52
CA ILE A 31 -8.77 1.55 11.48
C ILE A 31 -8.01 1.30 10.16
N HIS A 32 -8.35 0.22 9.46
CA HIS A 32 -7.85 -0.06 8.11
C HIS A 32 -7.96 1.17 7.16
N ILE A 33 -8.92 2.06 7.42
CA ILE A 33 -9.09 3.35 6.72
C ILE A 33 -7.88 4.28 6.95
N GLU A 34 -7.36 4.37 8.17
CA GLU A 34 -6.18 5.19 8.48
C GLU A 34 -4.93 4.61 7.82
N PHE A 35 -4.80 3.28 7.82
CA PHE A 35 -3.71 2.60 7.11
C PHE A 35 -3.74 2.90 5.60
N ILE A 36 -4.91 2.78 4.97
CA ILE A 36 -5.08 3.09 3.54
C ILE A 36 -4.80 4.57 3.29
N ARG A 37 -5.32 5.49 4.12
CA ARG A 37 -5.11 6.92 3.97
C ARG A 37 -3.63 7.32 4.09
N ALA A 38 -2.90 6.72 5.03
CA ALA A 38 -1.47 6.95 5.21
C ALA A 38 -0.63 6.51 4.00
N ILE A 39 -1.18 5.64 3.14
CA ILE A 39 -0.56 5.19 1.89
C ILE A 39 -1.04 6.04 0.70
N ASP A 40 -2.32 6.41 0.66
CA ASP A 40 -2.92 7.20 -0.43
C ASP A 40 -2.38 8.64 -0.51
N ILE A 41 -2.17 9.31 0.64
CA ILE A 41 -1.64 10.67 0.69
C ILE A 41 -0.27 10.77 -0.03
N PRO A 42 0.77 10.02 0.37
CA PRO A 42 2.05 10.09 -0.31
C PRO A 42 2.02 9.55 -1.74
N GLN A 43 1.14 8.59 -2.06
CA GLN A 43 0.97 8.14 -3.44
C GLN A 43 0.49 9.29 -4.34
N GLY A 44 -0.51 10.05 -3.90
CA GLY A 44 -1.05 11.19 -4.63
C GLY A 44 -0.06 12.35 -4.71
N ASP A 45 0.55 12.72 -3.57
CA ASP A 45 1.45 13.88 -3.49
C ASP A 45 2.73 13.66 -4.31
N PHE A 46 3.28 12.45 -4.30
CA PHE A 46 4.56 12.13 -4.94
C PHE A 46 4.43 11.28 -6.22
N HIS A 47 3.20 11.01 -6.67
CA HIS A 47 2.90 10.20 -7.86
C HIS A 47 3.59 8.82 -7.86
N ILE A 48 3.73 8.21 -6.69
CA ILE A 48 4.54 6.99 -6.51
C ILE A 48 3.98 5.84 -7.38
N PRO A 49 4.82 5.12 -8.16
CA PRO A 49 4.33 4.07 -9.04
C PRO A 49 3.84 2.89 -8.23
N ASP A 50 2.77 2.23 -8.69
CA ASP A 50 2.14 1.12 -8.00
C ASP A 50 3.11 -0.03 -7.67
N GLU A 51 4.09 -0.31 -8.54
CA GLU A 51 5.11 -1.34 -8.27
C GLU A 51 5.94 -1.04 -7.02
N MET A 52 6.29 0.24 -6.81
CA MET A 52 7.02 0.68 -5.62
C MET A 52 6.13 0.65 -4.39
N MET A 53 4.87 1.07 -4.55
CA MET A 53 3.87 1.05 -3.48
C MET A 53 3.65 -0.36 -2.96
N VAL A 54 3.37 -1.30 -3.86
CA VAL A 54 3.12 -2.70 -3.53
C VAL A 54 4.38 -3.40 -3.01
N GLY A 55 5.57 -3.02 -3.52
CA GLY A 55 6.84 -3.47 -2.97
C GLY A 55 7.01 -3.10 -1.49
N LYS A 56 6.68 -1.85 -1.12
CA LYS A 56 6.76 -1.34 0.25
C LYS A 56 5.63 -1.87 1.14
N LEU A 57 4.44 -2.06 0.58
CA LEU A 57 3.25 -2.58 1.28
C LEU A 57 3.53 -3.89 2.03
N HIS A 58 4.29 -4.81 1.43
CA HIS A 58 4.63 -6.08 2.10
C HIS A 58 5.47 -5.92 3.37
N TYR A 59 6.21 -4.82 3.50
CA TYR A 59 6.99 -4.52 4.70
C TYR A 59 6.17 -3.82 5.77
N SER A 60 5.06 -3.17 5.40
CA SER A 60 4.09 -2.56 6.31
C SER A 60 3.25 -3.60 7.04
N PHE A 61 3.00 -4.77 6.45
CA PHE A 61 2.27 -5.84 7.10
C PHE A 61 3.10 -6.58 8.15
N THR A 62 2.56 -6.71 9.35
CA THR A 62 3.13 -7.49 10.46
C THR A 62 2.07 -8.45 11.03
N GLY A 63 2.47 -9.35 11.93
CA GLY A 63 1.54 -10.27 12.61
C GLY A 63 0.65 -11.08 11.66
N THR A 64 -0.66 -11.08 11.93
CA THR A 64 -1.67 -11.79 11.14
C THR A 64 -1.85 -11.21 9.74
N ALA A 65 -1.77 -9.89 9.58
CA ALA A 65 -1.85 -9.24 8.26
C ALA A 65 -0.70 -9.66 7.34
N LYS A 66 0.51 -9.88 7.88
CA LYS A 66 1.64 -10.37 7.09
C LYS A 66 1.36 -11.73 6.48
N LYS A 67 0.88 -12.68 7.29
CA LYS A 67 0.51 -14.03 6.83
C LYS A 67 -0.57 -13.98 5.76
N TRP A 68 -1.60 -13.17 5.96
CA TRP A 68 -2.65 -12.95 4.97
C TRP A 68 -2.09 -12.37 3.66
N SER A 69 -1.26 -11.33 3.72
CA SER A 69 -0.71 -10.70 2.52
C SER A 69 0.16 -11.64 1.69
N HIS A 70 0.93 -12.52 2.34
CA HIS A 70 1.70 -13.55 1.64
C HIS A 70 0.80 -14.57 0.96
N LYS A 71 -0.29 -15.00 1.62
CA LYS A 71 -1.28 -15.89 1.03
C LYS A 71 -1.95 -15.26 -0.19
N MET A 72 -2.45 -14.03 -0.07
CA MET A 72 -3.07 -13.31 -1.18
C MET A 72 -2.14 -13.20 -2.39
N ARG A 73 -0.85 -12.93 -2.16
CA ARG A 73 0.14 -12.86 -3.24
C ARG A 73 0.46 -14.21 -3.88
N GLN A 74 0.40 -15.30 -3.13
CA GLN A 74 0.56 -16.65 -3.67
C GLN A 74 -0.65 -17.06 -4.52
N GLU A 75 -1.86 -16.70 -4.10
CA GLU A 75 -3.11 -17.10 -4.76
C GLU A 75 -3.45 -16.24 -5.98
N HIS A 76 -3.19 -14.93 -5.91
CA HIS A 76 -3.61 -13.96 -6.93
C HIS A 76 -2.44 -13.36 -7.73
N GLY A 77 -1.19 -13.53 -7.27
CA GLY A 77 -0.02 -13.02 -7.96
C GLY A 77 0.24 -11.53 -7.70
N LYS A 78 0.74 -10.81 -8.72
CA LYS A 78 1.03 -9.37 -8.62
C LYS A 78 -0.20 -8.56 -9.02
N HIS A 79 -0.54 -7.58 -8.19
CA HIS A 79 -1.64 -6.67 -8.42
C HIS A 79 -1.26 -5.26 -7.99
N ASP A 80 -2.01 -4.29 -8.52
CA ASP A 80 -1.88 -2.86 -8.28
C ASP A 80 -2.39 -2.46 -6.87
N TRP A 81 -2.16 -1.21 -6.48
CA TRP A 81 -2.55 -0.73 -5.15
C TRP A 81 -4.07 -0.65 -5.00
N LEU A 82 -4.81 -0.37 -6.06
CA LEU A 82 -6.27 -0.32 -6.05
C LEU A 82 -6.89 -1.68 -5.67
N TRP A 83 -6.36 -2.76 -6.21
CA TRP A 83 -6.74 -4.11 -5.85
C TRP A 83 -6.42 -4.40 -4.39
N TRP A 84 -5.21 -4.08 -3.92
CA TRP A 84 -4.83 -4.29 -2.52
C TRP A 84 -5.72 -3.51 -1.55
N LYS A 85 -6.10 -2.27 -1.86
CA LYS A 85 -7.08 -1.50 -1.08
C LYS A 85 -8.40 -2.24 -0.96
N SER A 86 -8.92 -2.76 -2.07
CA SER A 86 -10.18 -3.50 -2.11
C SER A 86 -10.14 -4.77 -1.25
N GLU A 87 -9.01 -5.49 -1.29
CA GLU A 87 -8.81 -6.69 -0.47
C GLU A 87 -8.64 -6.38 1.02
N ILE A 88 -7.92 -5.29 1.37
CA ILE A 88 -7.79 -4.82 2.76
C ILE A 88 -9.18 -4.46 3.31
N ILE A 89 -9.97 -3.69 2.55
CA ILE A 89 -11.33 -3.33 2.93
C ILE A 89 -12.18 -4.60 3.06
N THR A 90 -12.14 -5.51 2.10
CA THR A 90 -12.92 -6.75 2.15
C THR A 90 -12.57 -7.61 3.35
N LYS A 91 -11.29 -7.67 3.73
CA LYS A 91 -10.81 -8.51 4.83
C LYS A 91 -11.07 -7.90 6.22
N TRP A 92 -10.93 -6.59 6.37
CA TRP A 92 -10.92 -5.92 7.69
C TRP A 92 -11.98 -4.83 7.88
N ALA A 93 -12.75 -4.48 6.86
CA ALA A 93 -13.97 -3.71 7.09
C ALA A 93 -14.98 -4.61 7.81
N ASN A 94 -15.12 -4.42 9.11
CA ASN A 94 -16.30 -4.90 9.81
C ASN A 94 -17.54 -4.23 9.20
N ASN A 95 -18.66 -4.95 9.14
CA ASN A 95 -19.95 -4.49 8.61
C ASN A 95 -20.46 -3.16 9.24
N SER A 96 -19.79 -2.63 10.26
CA SER A 96 -20.14 -1.36 10.93
C SER A 96 -19.41 -0.13 10.37
N TRP A 97 -18.46 -0.27 9.44
CA TRP A 97 -17.63 0.85 8.94
C TRP A 97 -17.51 0.86 7.41
N ARG A 98 -18.64 0.76 6.72
CA ARG A 98 -18.77 1.17 5.31
C ARG A 98 -19.36 2.57 5.30
N PHE A 99 -18.52 3.59 5.11
CA PHE A 99 -18.97 4.95 4.78
C PHE A 99 -18.41 5.32 3.42
#